data_AF-A0A285J177-F1
#
_entry.id   AF-A0A285J177-F1
#
_cell.length_a   1.000
_cell.length_b   1.000
_cell.length_c   1.000
_cell.angle_alpha   90.00
_cell.angle_beta   90.00
_cell.angle_gamma   90.00
#
_symmetry.space_group_name_H-M   'P 1'
#
loop_
_entity.id
_entity.type
_entity.pdbx_description
1 polymer ?
#
loop_
_entity_poly.entity_id
_entity_poly.type
_entity_poly.pdbx_seq_one_letter_code
_entity_poly.pdbx_strand_id
1 'polypeptide(L)'
;MRIEATTVLCSFADRANPGYGQIGYYRGTGATAIEHTMNPRTPGFVKAHRDPAHTIGRSRQTLRGHDWLTIVPAELTTILGGAEALAATGAFTEVRPLTHGGVALLATRDFKDYNAATAEPPFHALAPVLPSAGPLLVEQPPWTPPAFVMDR
;
A
#
# COMPACT_ATOMS: atom_id res chain seq x y z
N MET A 1 -18.96 -6.56 5.85
CA MET A 1 -17.82 -7.46 5.62
C MET A 1 -16.66 -6.99 6.53
N ARG A 2 -16.85 -7.07 7.86
CA ARG A 2 -16.24 -6.08 8.78
C ARG A 2 -15.03 -6.57 9.58
N ILE A 3 -14.79 -7.88 9.71
CA ILE A 3 -13.73 -8.41 10.63
C ILE A 3 -13.05 -9.68 10.08
N GLU A 4 -13.75 -10.52 9.33
CA GLU A 4 -13.20 -11.84 8.94
C GLU A 4 -12.09 -11.77 7.89
N ALA A 5 -12.23 -10.94 6.85
CA ALA A 5 -11.24 -10.88 5.76
C ALA A 5 -9.88 -10.34 6.23
N THR A 6 -9.89 -9.30 7.06
CA THR A 6 -8.66 -8.74 7.65
C THR A 6 -8.01 -9.73 8.61
N THR A 7 -8.80 -10.42 9.43
CA THR A 7 -8.32 -11.47 10.34
C THR A 7 -7.66 -12.63 9.60
N VAL A 8 -8.28 -13.11 8.52
CA VAL A 8 -7.73 -14.20 7.69
C VAL A 8 -6.41 -13.79 7.06
N LEU A 9 -6.34 -12.59 6.46
CA LEU A 9 -5.12 -12.11 5.83
C LEU A 9 -3.99 -11.92 6.86
N CYS A 10 -4.27 -11.33 8.02
CA CYS A 10 -3.27 -11.16 9.06
C CYS A 10 -2.80 -12.51 9.63
N SER A 11 -3.71 -13.46 9.85
CA SER A 11 -3.33 -14.82 10.29
C SER A 11 -2.48 -15.57 9.25
N PHE A 12 -2.73 -15.35 7.96
CA PHE A 12 -1.86 -15.85 6.90
C PHE A 12 -0.51 -15.13 6.94
N ALA A 13 -0.48 -13.80 7.05
CA ALA A 13 0.74 -13.01 7.08
C ALA A 13 1.64 -13.37 8.28
N ASP A 14 1.03 -13.62 9.45
CA ASP A 14 1.73 -14.10 10.65
C ASP A 14 2.50 -15.40 10.39
N ARG A 15 1.99 -16.28 9.53
CA ARG A 15 2.61 -17.58 9.20
C ARG A 15 3.54 -17.53 8.01
N ALA A 16 3.13 -16.83 6.95
CA ALA A 16 3.80 -16.87 5.65
C ALA A 16 4.94 -15.85 5.53
N ASN A 17 4.97 -14.83 6.40
CA ASN A 17 5.91 -13.71 6.31
C ASN A 17 5.99 -13.17 4.87
N PRO A 18 4.89 -12.65 4.31
CA PRO A 18 4.88 -12.19 2.92
C PRO A 18 5.71 -10.91 2.78
N GLY A 19 6.36 -10.75 1.62
CA GLY A 19 7.02 -9.48 1.28
C GLY A 19 6.05 -8.34 0.99
N TYR A 20 4.77 -8.64 0.72
CA TYR A 20 3.71 -7.68 0.47
C TYR A 20 2.33 -8.36 0.52
N GLY A 21 1.29 -7.61 0.87
CA GLY A 21 -0.11 -8.03 0.75
C GLY A 21 -1.04 -6.83 0.84
N GLN A 22 -2.22 -6.90 0.22
CA GLN A 22 -3.22 -5.84 0.33
C GLN A 22 -4.64 -6.38 0.18
N ILE A 23 -5.60 -5.67 0.77
CA ILE A 23 -7.02 -5.73 0.39
C ILE A 23 -7.38 -4.33 -0.08
N GLY A 24 -7.95 -4.26 -1.28
CA GLY A 24 -8.09 -2.99 -1.95
C GLY A 24 -9.00 -3.04 -3.16
N TYR A 25 -9.10 -1.91 -3.84
CA TYR A 25 -9.80 -1.86 -5.11
C TYR A 25 -9.03 -2.62 -6.20
N TYR A 26 -9.74 -3.36 -7.04
CA TYR A 26 -9.13 -4.04 -8.18
C TYR A 26 -8.58 -3.01 -9.18
N ARG A 27 -7.29 -3.13 -9.52
CA ARG A 27 -6.57 -2.26 -10.47
C ARG A 27 -6.06 -3.01 -11.71
N GLY A 28 -6.70 -4.13 -12.06
CA GLY A 28 -6.22 -5.00 -13.14
C GLY A 28 -5.27 -6.08 -12.64
N THR A 29 -4.29 -6.46 -13.47
CA THR A 29 -3.38 -7.62 -13.40
C THR A 29 -2.48 -7.73 -12.15
N GLY A 30 -3.04 -7.64 -10.94
CA GLY A 30 -2.31 -7.67 -9.67
C GLY A 30 -1.49 -6.40 -9.38
N ALA A 31 -1.75 -5.30 -10.10
CA ALA A 31 -1.09 -4.03 -9.89
C ALA A 31 -1.62 -3.32 -8.63
N THR A 32 -0.76 -2.58 -7.93
CA THR A 32 -1.18 -1.63 -6.89
C THR A 32 -1.73 -0.35 -7.52
N ALA A 33 -2.42 0.48 -6.72
CA ALA A 33 -2.86 1.79 -7.19
C ALA A 33 -1.67 2.65 -7.68
N ILE A 34 -0.53 2.57 -6.99
CA ILE A 34 0.71 3.28 -7.35
C ILE A 34 1.33 2.71 -8.64
N GLU A 35 1.37 1.39 -8.81
CA GLU A 35 1.85 0.79 -10.06
C GLU A 35 0.95 1.15 -11.26
N HIS A 36 -0.35 1.40 -11.03
CA HIS A 36 -1.30 1.79 -12.08
C HIS A 36 -1.14 3.25 -12.53
N THR A 37 -0.73 4.17 -11.63
CA THR A 37 -0.43 5.56 -12.01
C THR A 37 0.87 5.67 -12.82
N MET A 38 1.75 4.67 -12.70
CA MET A 38 2.95 4.50 -13.53
C MET A 38 2.64 3.78 -14.85
N ASN A 39 1.75 4.33 -15.69
CA ASN A 39 1.41 3.74 -16.98
C ASN A 39 2.36 4.19 -18.11
N PRO A 40 2.48 3.45 -19.23
CA PRO A 40 3.42 3.79 -20.32
C PRO A 40 3.20 5.14 -21.02
N ARG A 41 2.06 5.80 -20.78
CA ARG A 41 1.73 7.13 -21.32
C ARG A 41 2.03 8.26 -20.33
N THR A 42 2.45 7.94 -19.12
CA THR A 42 2.82 8.89 -18.08
C THR A 42 4.24 9.44 -18.32
N PRO A 43 4.48 10.78 -18.34
CA PRO A 43 5.82 11.35 -18.43
C PRO A 43 6.75 10.78 -17.35
N GLY A 44 8.00 10.43 -17.66
CA GLY A 44 8.90 9.81 -16.66
C GLY A 44 8.57 8.36 -16.30
N PHE A 45 7.70 7.69 -17.07
CA PHE A 45 7.48 6.24 -16.95
C PHE A 45 8.81 5.47 -17.10
N VAL A 46 9.08 4.59 -16.13
CA VAL A 46 10.20 3.66 -16.17
C VAL A 46 9.62 2.24 -16.18
N LYS A 47 9.84 1.50 -17.28
CA LYS A 47 9.32 0.13 -17.45
C LYS A 47 9.67 -0.80 -16.28
N ALA A 48 10.87 -0.65 -15.71
CA ALA A 48 11.31 -1.42 -14.55
C ALA A 48 10.38 -1.25 -13.33
N HIS A 49 9.69 -0.12 -13.17
CA HIS A 49 8.74 0.09 -12.06
C HIS A 49 7.47 -0.76 -12.17
N ARG A 50 7.25 -1.45 -13.30
CA ARG A 50 6.15 -2.41 -13.51
C ARG A 50 6.61 -3.84 -13.78
N ASP A 51 7.92 -4.07 -13.89
CA ASP A 51 8.48 -5.40 -14.09
C ASP A 51 8.30 -6.22 -12.81
N PRO A 52 7.66 -7.41 -12.85
CA PRO A 52 7.49 -8.28 -11.69
C PRO A 52 8.79 -8.58 -10.92
N ALA A 53 9.93 -8.67 -11.62
CA ALA A 53 11.24 -8.90 -10.97
C ALA A 53 11.64 -7.72 -10.07
N HIS A 54 11.20 -6.51 -10.41
CA HIS A 54 11.49 -5.27 -9.71
C HIS A 54 10.40 -4.88 -8.72
N THR A 55 9.13 -5.27 -8.94
CA THR A 55 8.02 -4.96 -8.03
C THR A 55 7.82 -6.07 -7.00
N ILE A 56 7.58 -7.31 -7.44
CA ILE A 56 7.37 -8.47 -6.56
C ILE A 56 8.70 -8.94 -5.98
N GLY A 57 9.72 -9.10 -6.83
CA GLY A 57 11.04 -9.60 -6.41
C GLY A 57 11.76 -8.70 -5.38
N ARG A 58 11.38 -7.42 -5.31
CA ARG A 58 11.97 -6.43 -4.39
C ARG A 58 11.00 -5.87 -3.36
N SER A 59 9.85 -6.50 -3.13
CA SER A 59 8.82 -5.99 -2.21
C SER A 59 9.28 -5.77 -0.76
N ARG A 60 10.39 -6.42 -0.36
CA ARG A 60 11.05 -6.21 0.96
C ARG A 60 12.00 -5.02 1.01
N GLN A 61 12.34 -4.44 -0.14
CA GLN A 61 13.27 -3.31 -0.27
C GLN A 61 12.54 -2.03 -0.66
N THR A 62 11.40 -2.17 -1.34
CA THR A 62 10.52 -1.07 -1.72
C THR A 62 9.09 -1.57 -1.69
N LEU A 63 8.22 -0.86 -1.00
CA LEU A 63 6.81 -1.21 -0.90
C LEU A 63 6.14 -0.99 -2.27
N ARG A 64 5.41 -1.99 -2.76
CA ARG A 64 4.76 -1.92 -4.08
C ARG A 64 3.67 -0.87 -4.17
N GLY A 65 3.03 -0.56 -3.04
CA GLY A 65 1.96 0.40 -2.93
C GLY A 65 1.17 0.20 -1.64
N HIS A 66 0.09 0.96 -1.47
CA HIS A 66 -0.83 0.79 -0.35
C HIS A 66 -2.27 0.87 -0.84
N ASP A 67 -3.17 0.26 -0.07
CA ASP A 67 -4.62 0.30 -0.27
C ASP A 67 -5.31 0.16 1.10
N TRP A 68 -6.62 -0.08 1.14
CA TRP A 68 -7.42 -0.10 2.38
C TRP A 68 -6.79 -0.90 3.52
N LEU A 69 -6.33 -2.11 3.24
CA LEU A 69 -5.43 -2.86 4.12
C LEU A 69 -4.11 -3.11 3.39
N THR A 70 -3.00 -2.85 4.06
CA THR A 70 -1.64 -3.09 3.53
C THR A 70 -0.80 -3.89 4.52
N ILE A 71 -0.10 -4.93 4.03
CA ILE A 71 0.92 -5.66 4.78
C ILE A 71 2.30 -5.13 4.39
N VAL A 72 3.04 -4.65 5.39
CA VAL A 72 4.40 -4.12 5.25
C VAL A 72 5.38 -5.12 5.88
N PRO A 73 6.41 -5.56 5.16
CA PRO A 73 7.39 -6.52 5.68
C PRO A 73 8.35 -5.85 6.68
N ALA A 74 8.98 -6.65 7.53
CA ALA A 74 9.76 -6.19 8.67
C ALA A 74 10.86 -5.19 8.32
N GLU A 75 11.55 -5.40 7.20
CA GLU A 75 12.64 -4.55 6.73
C GLU A 75 12.15 -3.11 6.49
N LEU A 76 10.96 -2.98 5.88
CA LEU A 76 10.35 -1.68 5.62
C LEU A 76 9.71 -1.08 6.88
N THR A 77 9.13 -1.91 7.74
CA THR A 77 8.65 -1.50 9.06
C THR A 77 9.77 -0.86 9.89
N THR A 78 10.98 -1.41 9.86
CA THR A 78 12.15 -0.83 10.53
C THR A 78 12.50 0.56 9.98
N ILE A 79 12.49 0.73 8.66
CA ILE A 79 12.73 2.04 8.02
C ILE A 79 11.67 3.06 8.45
N LEU A 80 10.42 2.62 8.64
CA LEU A 80 9.29 3.44 9.06
C LEU A 80 9.25 3.73 10.57
N GLY A 81 10.26 3.28 11.34
CA GLY A 81 10.34 3.51 12.78
C GLY A 81 9.50 2.55 13.63
N GLY A 82 8.96 1.47 13.04
CA GLY A 82 8.19 0.47 13.76
C GLY A 82 6.69 0.72 13.84
N ALA A 83 5.97 -0.25 14.41
CA ALA A 83 4.51 -0.20 14.53
C ALA A 83 4.03 0.99 15.39
N GLU A 84 4.74 1.33 16.47
CA GLU A 84 4.36 2.44 17.34
C GLU A 84 4.51 3.79 16.64
N ALA A 85 5.58 4.00 15.88
CA ALA A 85 5.77 5.21 15.08
C ALA A 85 4.66 5.35 14.02
N LEU A 86 4.31 4.25 13.35
CA LEU A 86 3.21 4.23 12.38
C LEU A 86 1.86 4.52 13.05
N ALA A 87 1.60 3.99 14.24
CA ALA A 87 0.38 4.30 14.99
C ALA A 87 0.32 5.79 15.41
N ALA A 88 1.47 6.36 15.83
CA ALA A 88 1.57 7.76 16.23
C ALA A 88 1.29 8.75 15.09
N THR A 89 1.39 8.33 13.81
CA THR A 89 1.03 9.18 12.66
C THR A 89 -0.45 9.53 12.62
N GLY A 90 -1.33 8.73 13.25
CA GLY A 90 -2.77 8.87 13.11
C GLY A 90 -3.32 8.54 11.72
N ALA A 91 -2.47 8.06 10.79
CA ALA A 91 -2.84 7.78 9.41
C ALA A 91 -3.71 6.51 9.24
N PHE A 92 -3.76 5.66 10.26
CA PHE A 92 -4.41 4.35 10.22
C PHE A 92 -5.40 4.21 11.38
N THR A 93 -6.56 3.61 11.10
CA THR A 93 -7.51 3.26 12.17
C THR A 93 -7.03 2.07 13.01
N GLU A 94 -6.16 1.23 12.45
CA GLU A 94 -5.56 0.08 13.12
C GLU A 94 -4.14 -0.14 12.57
N VAL A 95 -3.20 -0.32 13.49
CA VAL A 95 -1.84 -0.77 13.21
C VAL A 95 -1.61 -2.03 14.03
N ARG A 96 -1.43 -3.16 13.34
CA ARG A 96 -1.23 -4.46 13.98
C ARG A 96 0.17 -4.98 13.69
N PRO A 97 1.05 -5.11 14.70
CA PRO A 97 2.30 -5.84 14.55
C PRO A 97 2.05 -7.30 14.14
N LEU A 98 2.90 -7.81 13.27
CA LEU A 98 2.90 -9.21 12.84
C LEU A 98 4.08 -9.96 13.49
N THR A 99 3.95 -11.27 13.59
CA THR A 99 4.87 -12.16 14.33
C THR A 99 6.31 -12.04 13.85
N HIS A 100 6.53 -11.79 12.55
CA HIS A 100 7.86 -11.71 11.94
C HIS A 100 8.41 -10.27 11.86
N GLY A 101 7.85 -9.32 12.61
CA GLY A 101 8.29 -7.92 12.64
C GLY A 101 7.69 -7.03 11.56
N GLY A 102 6.87 -7.58 10.65
CA GLY A 102 6.04 -6.79 9.73
C GLY A 102 4.87 -6.10 10.46
N VAL A 103 4.10 -5.31 9.71
CA VAL A 103 2.86 -4.69 10.21
C VAL A 103 1.71 -4.84 9.21
N ALA A 104 0.50 -5.02 9.73
CA ALA A 104 -0.74 -4.83 8.98
C ALA A 104 -1.31 -3.46 9.31
N LEU A 105 -1.65 -2.71 8.27
CA LEU A 105 -2.11 -1.32 8.35
C LEU A 105 -3.50 -1.23 7.75
N LEU A 106 -4.47 -0.70 8.51
CA LEU A 106 -5.84 -0.49 8.06
C LEU A 106 -6.14 1.00 7.99
N ALA A 107 -6.42 1.52 6.80
CA ALA A 107 -6.63 2.95 6.60
C ALA A 107 -7.95 3.45 7.21
N THR A 108 -9.06 2.74 6.96
CA THR A 108 -10.40 3.10 7.48
C THR A 108 -11.08 1.88 8.11
N ARG A 109 -12.00 2.11 9.04
CA ARG A 109 -12.71 1.01 9.72
C ARG A 109 -13.55 0.18 8.74
N ASP A 110 -14.21 0.84 7.79
CA ASP A 110 -15.05 0.20 6.79
C ASP A 110 -14.50 0.46 5.39
N PHE A 111 -14.43 -0.58 4.56
CA PHE A 111 -13.91 -0.48 3.19
C PHE A 111 -14.64 0.57 2.34
N LYS A 112 -15.95 0.73 2.52
CA LYS A 112 -16.76 1.74 1.80
C LYS A 112 -16.34 3.18 2.07
N ASP A 113 -15.67 3.42 3.19
CA ASP A 113 -15.19 4.75 3.57
C ASP A 113 -13.81 5.02 2.98
N TYR A 114 -13.14 4.00 2.43
CA TYR A 114 -11.84 4.13 1.78
C TYR A 114 -11.99 4.79 0.40
N ASN A 115 -11.57 6.05 0.34
CA ASN A 115 -11.56 6.91 -0.83
C ASN A 115 -10.22 7.68 -0.94
N ALA A 116 -10.10 8.56 -1.94
CA ALA A 116 -8.90 9.37 -2.17
C ALA A 116 -8.44 10.13 -0.93
N ALA A 117 -9.33 10.87 -0.27
CA ALA A 117 -9.01 11.69 0.89
C ALA A 117 -8.53 10.84 2.08
N THR A 118 -9.14 9.68 2.31
CA THR A 118 -8.73 8.77 3.39
C THR A 118 -7.45 7.99 3.11
N ALA A 119 -6.97 8.02 1.87
CA ALA A 119 -5.73 7.35 1.48
C ALA A 119 -4.51 8.28 1.50
N GLU A 120 -4.73 9.60 1.58
CA GLU A 120 -3.68 10.61 1.68
C GLU A 120 -2.78 10.38 2.90
N PRO A 121 -3.30 10.24 4.13
CA PRO A 121 -2.43 10.10 5.29
C PRO A 121 -1.57 8.81 5.24
N PRO A 122 -2.13 7.63 4.87
CA PRO A 122 -1.32 6.43 4.62
C PRO A 122 -0.21 6.63 3.59
N PHE A 123 -0.47 7.37 2.50
CA PHE A 123 0.55 7.64 1.49
C PHE A 123 1.74 8.38 2.09
N HIS A 124 1.50 9.46 2.83
CA HIS A 124 2.58 10.25 3.46
C HIS A 124 3.32 9.43 4.51
N ALA A 125 2.61 8.67 5.34
CA ALA A 125 3.22 7.80 6.34
C ALA A 125 4.13 6.73 5.71
N LEU A 126 3.78 6.23 4.52
CA LEU A 126 4.53 5.19 3.81
C LEU A 126 5.52 5.74 2.76
N ALA A 127 5.53 7.04 2.50
CA ALA A 127 6.37 7.69 1.49
C ALA A 127 7.85 7.28 1.57
N PRO A 128 8.49 7.12 2.74
CA PRO A 128 9.91 6.72 2.81
C PRO A 128 10.23 5.37 2.17
N VAL A 129 9.26 4.46 2.06
CA VAL A 129 9.45 3.10 1.52
C VAL A 129 8.73 2.87 0.19
N LEU A 130 7.99 3.87 -0.31
CA LEU A 130 7.33 3.82 -1.61
C LEU A 130 8.30 4.22 -2.74
N PRO A 131 8.10 3.72 -3.98
CA PRO A 131 8.99 4.02 -5.10
C PRO A 131 9.12 5.54 -5.32
N SER A 132 10.33 5.98 -5.65
CA SER A 132 10.72 7.40 -5.72
C SER A 132 10.16 8.17 -6.93
N ALA A 133 9.26 7.59 -7.72
CA ALA A 133 8.66 8.29 -8.86
C ALA A 133 7.50 9.15 -8.34
N GLY A 134 7.61 10.47 -8.54
CA GLY A 134 6.56 11.43 -8.18
C GLY A 134 5.21 11.01 -8.77
N PRO A 135 4.09 11.24 -8.06
CA PRO A 135 2.78 10.90 -8.57
C PRO A 135 2.48 11.79 -9.76
N LEU A 136 2.05 11.18 -10.86
CA LEU A 136 1.53 11.93 -11.99
C LEU A 136 0.03 11.77 -12.02
N LEU A 137 -0.62 12.93 -12.12
CA LEU A 137 -2.06 13.07 -12.23
C LEU A 137 -2.55 12.23 -13.41
N VAL A 138 -3.32 11.19 -13.13
CA VAL A 138 -4.11 10.51 -14.17
C VAL A 138 -5.56 10.68 -13.78
N GLU A 139 -6.24 11.60 -14.45
CA GLU A 139 -7.71 11.66 -14.41
C GLU A 139 -8.24 10.26 -14.74
N GLN A 140 -9.03 9.70 -13.82
CA GLN A 140 -9.70 8.42 -14.03
C GLN A 140 -11.18 8.66 -14.33
N PRO A 141 -11.79 7.81 -15.17
CA PRO A 141 -13.24 7.82 -15.36
C PRO A 141 -14.02 7.63 -14.03
N PRO A 142 -15.24 8.18 -13.90
CA PRO A 142 -16.03 8.16 -12.64
C PRO A 142 -16.34 6.78 -12.06
N TRP A 143 -16.31 5.72 -12.89
CA TRP A 143 -16.55 4.33 -12.49
C TRP A 143 -15.28 3.61 -12.04
N THR A 144 -14.12 4.26 -12.15
CA THR A 144 -12.85 3.72 -11.69
C THR A 144 -12.71 4.07 -10.22
N PRO A 145 -12.31 3.14 -9.34
CA PRO A 145 -12.05 3.50 -7.96
C PRO A 145 -10.98 4.61 -7.92
N PRO A 146 -10.98 5.50 -6.92
CA PRO A 146 -10.17 6.72 -6.94
C PRO A 146 -8.70 6.40 -7.23
N ALA A 147 -8.08 7.09 -8.19
CA ALA A 147 -6.62 7.05 -8.32
C ALA A 147 -6.03 7.89 -7.20
N PHE A 148 -5.01 7.34 -6.52
CA PHE A 148 -4.28 8.12 -5.53
C PHE A 148 -3.32 9.06 -6.28
N VAL A 149 -3.68 10.33 -6.27
CA VAL A 149 -2.81 11.47 -6.51
C VAL A 149 -2.49 12.01 -5.12
N MET A 150 -1.23 12.00 -4.70
CA MET A 150 -0.79 12.69 -3.48
C MET A 150 0.63 13.20 -3.68
N ASP A 151 0.79 14.52 -3.84
CA ASP A 151 2.09 15.18 -4.00
C ASP A 151 3.01 14.88 -2.80
N ARG A 152 4.33 14.78 -3.01
CA ARG A 152 5.29 14.54 -1.92
C ARG A 152 5.89 15.85 -1.42
#